data_AF-A0A0H4QL24-F1
#
_entry.id   AF-A0A0H4QL24-F1
#
_cell.length_a   1.000
_cell.length_b   1.000
_cell.length_c   1.000
_cell.angle_alpha   90.00
_cell.angle_beta   90.00
_cell.angle_gamma   90.00
#
_symmetry.space_group_name_H-M   'P 1'
#
loop_
_entity.id
_entity.type
_entity.pdbx_description
1 polymer ?
#
loop_
_entity_poly.entity_id
_entity_poly.type
_entity_poly.pdbx_seq_one_letter_code
_entity_poly.pdbx_strand_id
1 'polypeptide(L)'
;MKKIIWFVGLVVLLVLSGCSADNSNSSNNSSNKSTTTKSASTKYYQNLSKADKKNVKFTFKQAQDETSDNIADPVFIVSMTVNNKTDKSIKFDLSKFIVYADETHKTTSAKSGTLTLKPGRKKEVNQLFEGVGEQSLVGGGSYFIYLNLDNKLADTSKVQGVGSSSKSTSNKSDKTSSDDSATNKSSSSDSDDSSDYESDGVTPKLGVYSADDNATVHSSSQAAQLTSQTFGVSLSNLEPGRANMGWVVDDATTYTRYGVTYAGQTSIIIDHDEDEFEDATQ
;
A
#
# COMPACT_ATOMS: atom_id res chain seq x y z
N MET A 1 2.74 16.95 77.01
CA MET A 1 1.65 15.95 76.93
C MET A 1 1.59 15.49 75.48
N LYS A 2 1.71 14.24 75.03
CA LYS A 2 1.64 12.89 75.60
C LYS A 2 2.73 12.02 74.93
N LYS A 3 3.19 11.01 75.67
CA LYS A 3 4.20 9.99 75.32
C LYS A 3 3.57 8.86 74.46
N ILE A 4 4.40 8.06 73.78
CA ILE A 4 4.33 6.59 73.52
C ILE A 4 5.55 6.26 72.61
N ILE A 5 6.68 5.73 73.09
CA ILE A 5 7.02 4.33 73.48
C ILE A 5 6.87 3.36 72.29
N TRP A 6 7.92 3.10 71.50
CA TRP A 6 8.91 1.99 71.61
C TRP A 6 8.31 0.58 71.59
N PHE A 7 8.57 -0.18 70.52
CA PHE A 7 8.67 -1.64 70.60
C PHE A 7 9.80 -2.14 69.70
N VAL A 8 10.79 -2.72 70.40
CA VAL A 8 11.92 -3.50 69.93
C VAL A 8 11.54 -4.98 70.01
N GLY A 9 12.07 -5.78 69.10
CA GLY A 9 12.10 -7.25 69.15
C GLY A 9 11.68 -7.86 67.81
N LEU A 10 12.24 -8.95 67.31
CA LEU A 10 13.18 -9.93 67.83
C LEU A 10 13.49 -10.87 66.62
N VAL A 11 14.70 -10.84 66.05
CA VAL A 11 15.69 -11.95 65.94
C VAL A 11 15.21 -13.32 65.40
N VAL A 12 16.05 -13.91 64.53
CA VAL A 12 16.23 -15.35 64.15
C VAL A 12 15.33 -15.85 63.00
N LEU A 13 15.77 -16.20 61.76
CA LEU A 13 16.90 -16.96 61.20
C LEU A 13 16.80 -18.50 61.43
N LEU A 14 16.11 -19.23 60.53
CA LEU A 14 16.09 -20.70 60.33
C LEU A 14 15.07 -20.93 59.17
N VAL A 15 15.27 -21.70 58.08
CA VAL A 15 15.98 -22.97 57.88
C VAL A 15 16.35 -23.11 56.38
N LEU A 16 17.61 -23.43 56.08
CA LEU A 16 17.98 -24.17 54.86
C LEU A 16 17.60 -25.64 55.03
N SER A 17 16.97 -26.28 54.03
CA SER A 17 17.27 -27.66 53.57
C SER A 17 16.14 -28.22 52.70
N GLY A 18 16.50 -28.78 51.54
CA GLY A 18 15.57 -29.51 50.69
C GLY A 18 16.15 -30.03 49.36
N CYS A 19 17.36 -30.60 49.38
CA CYS A 19 17.78 -31.57 48.36
C CYS A 19 16.76 -32.72 48.34
N SER A 20 16.13 -33.00 47.21
CA SER A 20 15.55 -34.33 46.97
C SER A 20 16.52 -35.10 46.09
N ALA A 21 17.16 -36.09 46.71
CA ALA A 21 17.89 -37.15 46.04
C ALA A 21 16.90 -38.13 45.41
N ASP A 22 17.29 -38.63 44.23
CA ASP A 22 16.70 -39.75 43.52
C ASP A 22 16.36 -40.92 44.43
N ASN A 23 15.16 -41.46 44.26
CA ASN A 23 14.90 -42.85 44.60
C ASN A 23 14.04 -43.51 43.52
N SER A 24 14.49 -44.71 43.19
CA SER A 24 14.14 -45.55 42.05
C SER A 24 12.76 -46.19 42.12
N ASN A 25 12.21 -46.40 40.91
CA ASN A 25 11.38 -47.52 40.49
C ASN A 25 9.89 -47.56 40.93
N SER A 26 9.00 -47.19 40.01
CA SER A 26 7.93 -48.11 39.59
C SER A 26 7.38 -47.68 38.23
N SER A 27 7.40 -48.63 37.31
CA SER A 27 6.83 -48.55 35.98
C SER A 27 5.37 -48.14 36.02
N ASN A 28 5.03 -47.08 35.28
CA ASN A 28 3.77 -47.07 34.57
C ASN A 28 3.98 -46.47 33.19
N ASN A 29 3.90 -47.37 32.22
CA ASN A 29 4.03 -47.13 30.80
C ASN A 29 2.83 -46.27 30.33
N SER A 30 2.94 -44.96 30.52
CA SER A 30 2.14 -44.00 29.77
C SER A 30 3.06 -43.45 28.70
N SER A 31 2.85 -43.90 27.46
CA SER A 31 3.43 -43.32 26.26
C SER A 31 2.86 -41.91 26.08
N ASN A 32 3.27 -40.99 26.96
CA ASN A 32 3.07 -39.58 26.76
C ASN A 32 4.05 -39.21 25.67
N LYS A 33 3.52 -39.18 24.45
CA LYS A 33 4.14 -38.61 23.25
C LYS A 33 4.65 -37.23 23.66
N SER A 34 5.91 -37.17 24.06
CA SER A 34 6.65 -35.93 24.24
C SER A 34 6.59 -35.26 22.88
N THR A 35 5.65 -34.34 22.71
CA THR A 35 5.75 -33.31 21.70
C THR A 35 6.99 -32.54 22.09
N THR A 36 8.14 -33.00 21.58
CA THR A 36 9.36 -32.22 21.53
C THR A 36 8.94 -30.93 20.83
N THR A 37 8.68 -29.88 21.60
CA THR A 37 8.46 -28.54 21.10
C THR A 37 9.79 -28.17 20.48
N LYS A 38 9.98 -28.53 19.20
CA LYS A 38 11.10 -28.08 18.38
C LYS A 38 11.11 -26.57 18.57
N SER A 39 12.10 -26.08 19.32
CA SER A 39 12.29 -24.66 19.53
C SER A 39 12.44 -24.04 18.14
N ALA A 40 11.42 -23.29 17.71
CA ALA A 40 11.40 -22.71 16.38
C ALA A 40 12.63 -21.82 16.24
N SER A 41 13.51 -22.15 15.29
CA SER A 41 14.74 -21.38 15.08
C SER A 41 14.40 -19.92 14.88
N THR A 42 15.09 -19.02 15.59
CA THR A 42 14.86 -17.59 15.48
C THR A 42 15.84 -16.99 14.48
N LYS A 43 15.33 -16.26 13.48
CA LYS A 43 16.15 -15.59 12.46
C LYS A 43 15.69 -14.15 12.25
N TYR A 44 16.63 -13.28 11.89
CA TYR A 44 16.29 -11.97 11.36
C TYR A 44 15.72 -12.08 9.94
N TYR A 45 14.79 -11.21 9.57
CA TYR A 45 14.08 -11.27 8.29
C TYR A 45 15.02 -11.31 7.08
N GLN A 46 16.06 -10.48 7.07
CA GLN A 46 17.02 -10.41 5.96
C GLN A 46 17.77 -11.73 5.75
N ASN A 47 17.92 -12.54 6.81
CA ASN A 47 18.62 -13.82 6.81
C ASN A 47 17.69 -15.01 6.50
N LEU A 48 16.42 -14.75 6.20
CA LEU A 48 15.49 -15.78 5.74
C LEU A 48 15.81 -16.19 4.30
N SER A 49 15.52 -17.45 3.97
CA SER A 49 15.55 -17.92 2.59
C SER A 49 14.51 -17.19 1.74
N LYS A 50 14.69 -17.12 0.42
CA LYS A 50 13.68 -16.54 -0.49
C LYS A 50 12.32 -17.21 -0.34
N ALA A 51 12.29 -18.52 -0.11
CA ALA A 51 11.05 -19.28 0.12
C ALA A 51 10.37 -18.88 1.45
N ASP A 52 11.14 -18.74 2.53
CA ASP A 52 10.61 -18.29 3.82
C ASP A 52 10.08 -16.85 3.73
N LYS A 53 10.80 -15.93 3.05
CA LYS A 53 10.36 -14.54 2.87
C LYS A 53 9.00 -14.44 2.18
N LYS A 54 8.72 -15.30 1.19
CA LYS A 54 7.41 -15.37 0.52
C LYS A 54 6.27 -15.76 1.47
N ASN A 55 6.57 -16.46 2.56
CA ASN A 55 5.61 -16.88 3.59
C ASN A 55 5.45 -15.84 4.73
N VAL A 56 6.17 -14.73 4.66
CA VAL A 56 5.91 -13.56 5.50
C VAL A 56 5.07 -12.58 4.70
N LYS A 57 3.87 -12.27 5.17
CA LYS A 57 2.94 -11.38 4.47
C LYS A 57 2.85 -10.04 5.16
N PHE A 58 2.95 -8.97 4.38
CA PHE A 58 2.84 -7.59 4.85
C PHE A 58 1.59 -6.95 4.24
N THR A 59 0.93 -6.12 5.04
CA THR A 59 -0.17 -5.27 4.59
C THR A 59 0.04 -3.90 5.21
N PHE A 60 -0.11 -2.86 4.40
CA PHE A 60 0.08 -1.48 4.84
C PHE A 60 -1.25 -0.73 4.74
N LYS A 61 -1.49 0.13 5.72
CA LYS A 61 -2.66 1.01 5.77
C LYS A 61 -2.21 2.44 5.96
N GLN A 62 -2.80 3.35 5.22
CA GLN A 62 -2.55 4.78 5.36
C GLN A 62 -3.76 5.51 5.94
N ALA A 63 -3.48 6.51 6.76
CA ALA A 63 -4.43 7.52 7.20
C ALA A 63 -3.78 8.89 7.01
N GLN A 64 -4.57 9.90 6.68
CA GLN A 64 -4.06 11.27 6.64
C GLN A 64 -3.60 11.68 8.05
N ASP A 65 -2.49 12.40 8.12
CA ASP A 65 -1.97 12.90 9.39
C ASP A 65 -2.67 14.20 9.77
N GLU A 66 -3.72 14.09 10.60
CA GLU A 66 -4.49 15.25 11.06
C GLU A 66 -3.70 16.24 11.93
N THR A 67 -2.46 15.91 12.33
CA THR A 67 -1.61 16.79 13.14
C THR A 67 -0.72 17.71 12.30
N SER A 68 -0.67 17.50 10.98
CA SER A 68 0.14 18.27 10.05
C SER A 68 -0.69 19.30 9.28
N ASP A 69 -0.03 20.36 8.78
CA ASP A 69 -0.66 21.31 7.86
C ASP A 69 -0.81 20.63 6.49
N ASN A 70 -2.01 20.13 6.21
CA ASN A 70 -2.32 19.39 4.99
C ASN A 70 -2.96 20.26 3.90
N ILE A 71 -2.92 21.60 4.02
CA ILE A 71 -3.64 22.50 3.12
C ILE A 71 -3.05 22.50 1.71
N ALA A 72 -1.72 22.38 1.59
CA ALA A 72 -1.01 22.36 0.30
C ALA A 72 -0.50 20.96 -0.07
N ASP A 73 0.08 20.22 0.88
CA ASP A 73 0.70 18.92 0.64
C ASP A 73 0.25 17.89 1.69
N PRO A 74 -0.72 17.02 1.38
CA PRO A 74 -1.20 16.05 2.35
C PRO A 74 -0.10 15.05 2.70
N VAL A 75 0.06 14.83 4.00
CA VAL A 75 0.98 13.84 4.56
C VAL A 75 0.21 12.75 5.28
N PHE A 76 0.79 11.56 5.28
CA PHE A 76 0.13 10.35 5.75
C PHE A 76 0.94 9.66 6.83
N ILE A 77 0.20 9.02 7.73
CA ILE A 77 0.70 8.02 8.67
C ILE A 77 0.45 6.64 8.08
N VAL A 78 1.46 5.79 8.08
CA VAL A 78 1.36 4.43 7.55
C VAL A 78 1.59 3.39 8.65
N SER A 79 0.62 2.49 8.82
CA SER A 79 0.68 1.35 9.74
C SER A 79 0.92 0.04 8.99
N MET A 80 1.58 -0.92 9.64
CA MET A 80 1.92 -2.21 9.05
C MET A 80 1.29 -3.36 9.84
N THR A 81 0.68 -4.31 9.13
CA THR A 81 0.39 -5.65 9.64
C THR A 81 1.35 -6.65 9.01
N VAL A 82 2.04 -7.43 9.85
CA VAL A 82 2.92 -8.52 9.42
C VAL A 82 2.37 -9.87 9.92
N ASN A 83 2.33 -10.85 9.03
CA ASN A 83 1.89 -12.22 9.31
C ASN A 83 3.01 -13.21 8.97
N ASN A 84 3.51 -13.90 9.98
CA ASN A 84 4.52 -14.94 9.84
C ASN A 84 3.84 -16.30 9.62
N LYS A 85 3.80 -16.78 8.38
CA LYS A 85 3.32 -18.13 8.06
C LYS A 85 4.44 -19.17 7.95
N THR A 86 5.64 -18.84 8.44
CA THR A 86 6.76 -19.79 8.49
C THR A 86 6.70 -20.62 9.78
N ASP A 87 7.55 -21.65 9.85
CA ASP A 87 7.82 -22.46 11.03
C ASP A 87 8.92 -21.86 11.95
N LYS A 88 9.40 -20.65 11.63
CA LYS A 88 10.52 -19.97 12.32
C LYS A 88 10.02 -18.77 13.09
N SER A 89 10.68 -18.42 14.19
CA SER A 89 10.47 -17.10 14.80
C SER A 89 11.26 -16.07 14.01
N ILE A 90 10.63 -14.94 13.68
CA ILE A 90 11.24 -13.90 12.83
C ILE A 90 11.47 -12.64 13.66
N LYS A 91 12.67 -12.05 13.54
CA LYS A 91 13.01 -10.76 14.11
C LYS A 91 13.08 -9.68 13.03
N PHE A 92 12.52 -8.52 13.35
CA PHE A 92 12.63 -7.29 12.57
C PHE A 92 13.21 -6.19 13.46
N ASP A 93 14.13 -5.41 12.92
CA ASP A 93 14.47 -4.11 13.49
C ASP A 93 13.52 -3.07 12.89
N LEU A 94 12.68 -2.46 13.73
CA LEU A 94 11.66 -1.53 13.28
C LEU A 94 12.24 -0.27 12.65
N SER A 95 13.49 0.10 12.95
CA SER A 95 14.16 1.26 12.34
C SER A 95 14.57 1.03 10.88
N LYS A 96 14.51 -0.21 10.39
CA LYS A 96 15.01 -0.60 9.06
C LYS A 96 13.92 -0.64 7.99
N PHE A 97 12.68 -0.31 8.33
CA PHE A 97 11.62 -0.15 7.35
C PHE A 97 11.75 1.21 6.65
N ILE A 98 11.57 1.20 5.34
CA ILE A 98 11.71 2.40 4.48
C ILE A 98 10.57 2.41 3.47
N VAL A 99 9.95 3.56 3.25
CA VAL A 99 9.19 3.88 2.04
C VAL A 99 10.20 4.43 1.04
N TYR A 100 10.39 3.72 -0.08
CA TYR A 100 11.32 4.11 -1.14
C TYR A 100 10.50 4.56 -2.33
N ALA A 101 10.57 5.85 -2.68
CA ALA A 101 10.06 6.37 -3.95
C ALA A 101 11.17 6.39 -4.99
N ASP A 102 12.31 7.00 -4.65
CA ASP A 102 13.52 7.00 -5.46
C ASP A 102 14.77 7.19 -4.57
N GLU A 103 15.94 7.44 -5.18
CA GLU A 103 17.18 7.62 -4.43
C GLU A 103 17.21 8.87 -3.54
N THR A 104 16.47 9.91 -3.93
CA THR A 104 16.37 11.20 -3.22
C THR A 104 15.16 11.29 -2.29
N HIS A 105 14.12 10.49 -2.54
CA HIS A 105 12.88 10.46 -1.77
C HIS A 105 12.72 9.13 -1.04
N LYS A 106 13.13 9.13 0.24
CA LYS A 106 13.02 7.99 1.15
C LYS A 106 12.46 8.43 2.49
N THR A 107 11.48 7.70 3.01
CA THR A 107 10.96 7.92 4.37
C THR A 107 11.32 6.72 5.25
N THR A 108 12.08 6.96 6.30
CA THR A 108 12.43 5.91 7.27
C THR A 108 11.35 5.74 8.33
N SER A 109 11.27 4.56 8.91
CA SER A 109 10.36 4.27 10.04
C SER A 109 10.56 5.23 11.22
N ALA A 110 9.44 5.69 11.78
CA ALA A 110 9.39 6.45 13.03
C ALA A 110 9.52 5.54 14.28
N LYS A 111 9.49 4.21 14.10
CA LYS A 111 9.60 3.23 15.18
C LYS A 111 11.00 2.63 15.27
N SER A 112 11.41 2.32 16.49
CA SER A 112 12.69 1.65 16.80
C SER A 112 12.47 0.38 17.62
N GLY A 113 13.54 -0.38 17.83
CA GLY A 113 13.51 -1.61 18.62
C GLY A 113 13.25 -2.87 17.78
N THR A 114 13.22 -4.02 18.46
CA THR A 114 13.11 -5.32 17.80
C THR A 114 11.71 -5.91 17.96
N LEU A 115 11.02 -6.14 16.83
CA LEU A 115 9.79 -6.93 16.78
C LEU A 115 10.17 -8.41 16.61
N THR A 116 9.75 -9.27 17.55
CA THR A 116 9.86 -10.73 17.41
C THR A 116 8.49 -11.34 17.14
N LEU A 117 8.35 -12.07 16.04
CA LEU A 117 7.11 -12.67 15.58
C LEU A 117 7.23 -14.20 15.53
N LYS A 118 6.52 -14.89 16.44
CA LYS A 118 6.49 -16.36 16.51
C LYS A 118 5.83 -16.98 15.26
N PRO A 119 6.10 -18.26 14.96
CA PRO A 119 5.43 -19.00 13.87
C PRO A 119 3.91 -18.88 13.93
N GLY A 120 3.28 -18.70 12.76
CA GLY A 120 1.83 -18.61 12.60
C GLY A 120 1.19 -17.36 13.20
N ARG A 121 1.96 -16.41 13.74
CA ARG A 121 1.43 -15.21 14.39
C ARG A 121 1.37 -14.02 13.45
N LYS A 122 0.36 -13.19 13.70
CA LYS A 122 0.19 -11.86 13.11
C LYS A 122 0.44 -10.80 14.17
N LYS A 123 1.05 -9.68 13.78
CA LYS A 123 1.23 -8.50 14.63
C LYS A 123 1.02 -7.23 13.80
N GLU A 124 0.39 -6.25 14.42
CA GLU A 124 0.24 -4.91 13.89
C GLU A 124 1.24 -3.96 14.56
N VAL A 125 1.80 -3.07 13.76
CA VAL A 125 2.69 -1.98 14.15
C VAL A 125 2.05 -0.69 13.65
N ASN A 126 1.41 0.02 14.58
CA ASN A 126 0.74 1.28 14.30
C ASN A 126 1.76 2.38 14.08
N GLN A 127 1.46 3.27 13.13
CA GLN A 127 2.27 4.47 12.83
C GLN A 127 3.74 4.09 12.64
N LEU A 128 3.99 3.12 11.76
CA LEU A 128 5.35 2.70 11.42
C LEU A 128 6.10 3.84 10.71
N PHE A 129 5.40 4.58 9.86
CA PHE A 129 5.89 5.78 9.19
C PHE A 129 4.97 6.96 9.50
N GLU A 130 5.55 8.15 9.55
CA GLU A 130 4.90 9.43 9.81
C GLU A 130 5.43 10.44 8.77
N GLY A 131 4.62 11.45 8.41
CA GLY A 131 5.03 12.46 7.42
C GLY A 131 5.29 11.91 6.02
N VAL A 132 4.62 10.83 5.61
CA VAL A 132 4.80 10.26 4.27
C VAL A 132 4.01 11.11 3.28
N GLY A 133 4.70 11.83 2.40
CA GLY A 133 4.03 12.62 1.36
C GLY A 133 3.24 11.75 0.40
N GLU A 134 2.09 12.25 -0.08
CA GLU A 134 1.18 11.53 -0.96
C GLU A 134 1.88 10.88 -2.17
N GLN A 135 2.83 11.60 -2.76
CA GLN A 135 3.59 11.16 -3.95
C GLN A 135 4.33 9.84 -3.72
N SER A 136 4.75 9.56 -2.49
CA SER A 136 5.42 8.29 -2.14
C SER A 136 4.44 7.11 -2.07
N LEU A 137 3.13 7.36 -2.05
CA LEU A 137 2.08 6.37 -1.86
C LEU A 137 1.25 6.13 -3.13
N VAL A 138 1.09 7.14 -4.00
CA VAL A 138 0.24 7.06 -5.21
C VAL A 138 1.01 6.81 -6.51
N GLY A 139 2.34 6.94 -6.52
CA GLY A 139 3.17 6.71 -7.70
C GLY A 139 3.50 5.23 -7.93
N GLY A 140 3.34 4.76 -9.17
CA GLY A 140 3.91 3.48 -9.59
C GLY A 140 5.43 3.50 -9.50
N GLY A 141 6.04 2.40 -9.03
CA GLY A 141 7.50 2.29 -8.86
C GLY A 141 8.00 2.55 -7.42
N SER A 142 7.12 2.98 -6.53
CA SER A 142 7.41 3.14 -5.10
C SER A 142 7.16 1.85 -4.31
N TYR A 143 8.00 1.57 -3.30
CA TYR A 143 7.97 0.33 -2.53
C TYR A 143 8.12 0.55 -1.03
N PHE A 144 7.39 -0.25 -0.25
CA PHE A 144 7.78 -0.55 1.11
C PHE A 144 8.91 -1.58 1.09
N ILE A 145 10.05 -1.24 1.70
CA ILE A 145 11.24 -2.10 1.75
C ILE A 145 11.75 -2.28 3.18
N TYR A 146 12.54 -3.34 3.39
CA TYR A 146 13.26 -3.58 4.65
C TYR A 146 14.76 -3.60 4.41
N LEU A 147 15.53 -2.71 5.03
CA LEU A 147 16.96 -2.45 4.79
C LEU A 147 17.29 -1.89 3.40
N ASN A 148 16.84 -2.54 2.32
CA ASN A 148 17.21 -2.20 0.95
C ASN A 148 16.22 -2.80 -0.09
N LEU A 149 16.43 -2.46 -1.36
CA LEU A 149 15.60 -2.88 -2.49
C LEU A 149 15.59 -4.39 -2.76
N ASP A 150 16.55 -5.17 -2.24
CA ASP A 150 16.54 -6.64 -2.34
C ASP A 150 15.46 -7.29 -1.46
N ASN A 151 14.89 -6.51 -0.54
CA ASN A 151 13.92 -6.94 0.45
C ASN A 151 12.62 -6.11 0.30
N LYS A 152 12.08 -6.06 -0.92
CA LYS A 152 10.76 -5.46 -1.20
C LYS A 152 9.67 -6.22 -0.43
N LEU A 153 8.83 -5.47 0.26
CA LEU A 153 7.75 -6.00 1.08
C LEU A 153 6.40 -5.88 0.38
N ALA A 154 6.12 -4.71 -0.19
CA ALA A 154 4.92 -4.42 -0.96
C ALA A 154 5.14 -3.20 -1.86
N ASP A 155 4.34 -3.12 -2.92
CA ASP A 155 4.18 -1.91 -3.73
C ASP A 155 3.31 -0.91 -2.97
N THR A 156 3.64 0.38 -3.02
CA THR A 156 2.89 1.41 -2.29
C THR A 156 1.49 1.62 -2.87
N SER A 157 1.26 1.34 -4.16
CA SER A 157 -0.08 1.36 -4.78
C SER A 157 -1.08 0.38 -4.13
N LYS A 158 -0.59 -0.59 -3.34
CA LYS A 158 -1.41 -1.59 -2.63
C LYS A 158 -1.73 -1.19 -1.19
N VAL A 159 -1.34 0.00 -0.77
CA VAL A 159 -1.68 0.53 0.55
C VAL A 159 -3.20 0.74 0.65
N GLN A 160 -3.79 0.35 1.77
CA GLN A 160 -5.22 0.52 1.99
C GLN A 160 -5.47 1.86 2.68
N GLY A 161 -6.26 2.73 2.07
CA GLY A 161 -6.79 3.91 2.75
C GLY A 161 -7.78 3.52 3.85
N VAL A 162 -7.74 4.22 4.99
CA VAL A 162 -8.80 4.15 6.00
C VAL A 162 -10.08 4.75 5.41
N GLY A 163 -10.91 3.91 4.79
CA GLY A 163 -12.15 4.31 4.09
C GLY A 163 -12.37 3.64 2.73
N SER A 164 -11.33 3.05 2.14
CA SER A 164 -11.46 2.28 0.90
C SER A 164 -11.76 0.81 1.20
N SER A 165 -13.03 0.41 1.07
CA SER A 165 -13.46 -0.98 1.04
C SER A 165 -13.02 -1.65 -0.26
N SER A 166 -11.72 -1.91 -0.41
CA SER A 166 -11.22 -2.66 -1.56
C SER A 166 -11.61 -4.13 -1.44
N LYS A 167 -12.62 -4.50 -2.23
CA LYS A 167 -13.09 -5.85 -2.49
C LYS A 167 -11.90 -6.69 -2.98
N SER A 168 -11.50 -7.66 -2.17
CA SER A 168 -10.40 -8.56 -2.49
C SER A 168 -10.83 -9.51 -3.63
N THR A 169 -10.51 -9.17 -4.87
CA THR A 169 -10.64 -10.10 -5.98
C THR A 169 -9.47 -11.08 -5.93
N SER A 170 -9.73 -12.24 -5.37
CA SER A 170 -8.83 -13.38 -5.42
C SER A 170 -8.91 -14.00 -6.82
N ASN A 171 -8.08 -13.54 -7.75
CA ASN A 171 -7.88 -14.28 -9.00
C ASN A 171 -6.99 -15.51 -8.70
N LYS A 172 -7.68 -16.60 -8.38
CA LYS A 172 -7.17 -17.97 -8.44
C LYS A 172 -7.03 -18.32 -9.92
N SER A 173 -5.80 -18.38 -10.38
CA SER A 173 -5.45 -18.93 -11.69
C SER A 173 -5.57 -20.47 -11.64
N ASP A 174 -6.75 -20.99 -11.95
CA ASP A 174 -6.96 -22.40 -12.27
C ASP A 174 -7.21 -22.57 -13.78
N LYS A 175 -6.12 -22.90 -14.46
CA LYS A 175 -5.97 -23.97 -15.45
C LYS A 175 -7.22 -24.40 -16.26
N THR A 176 -7.14 -24.08 -17.54
CA THR A 176 -7.78 -24.68 -18.73
C THR A 176 -8.19 -26.14 -18.58
N SER A 177 -9.45 -26.46 -18.88
CA SER A 177 -9.88 -27.70 -19.54
C SER A 177 -11.28 -27.52 -20.14
N SER A 178 -11.41 -28.00 -21.37
CA SER A 178 -12.57 -28.01 -22.27
C SER A 178 -13.79 -28.74 -21.70
N ASP A 179 -15.01 -28.31 -22.02
CA ASP A 179 -15.88 -29.01 -22.99
C ASP A 179 -17.24 -28.31 -23.19
N ASP A 180 -17.78 -28.55 -24.39
CA ASP A 180 -19.01 -28.08 -25.02
C ASP A 180 -20.30 -28.20 -24.18
N SER A 181 -21.24 -27.28 -24.39
CA SER A 181 -22.53 -27.56 -25.08
C SER A 181 -23.50 -26.37 -25.08
N ALA A 182 -24.20 -26.25 -26.22
CA ALA A 182 -25.20 -25.24 -26.59
C ALA A 182 -26.41 -25.15 -25.63
N THR A 183 -27.15 -24.03 -25.63
CA THR A 183 -28.42 -23.85 -26.39
C THR A 183 -29.08 -22.49 -26.06
N ASN A 184 -29.60 -21.85 -27.11
CA ASN A 184 -30.43 -20.64 -27.19
C ASN A 184 -31.44 -20.39 -26.06
N LYS A 185 -31.67 -19.10 -25.73
CA LYS A 185 -33.01 -18.48 -25.85
C LYS A 185 -32.96 -16.95 -25.87
N SER A 186 -33.46 -16.42 -26.98
CA SER A 186 -33.89 -15.04 -27.21
C SER A 186 -35.13 -14.67 -26.36
N SER A 187 -35.20 -13.43 -25.91
CA SER A 187 -36.47 -12.71 -25.77
C SER A 187 -36.24 -11.20 -25.87
N SER A 188 -36.81 -10.67 -26.94
CA SER A 188 -37.02 -9.29 -27.37
C SER A 188 -38.14 -8.58 -26.60
N SER A 189 -38.03 -7.26 -26.47
CA SER A 189 -39.11 -6.23 -26.57
C SER A 189 -38.45 -4.88 -26.18
N ASP A 190 -38.20 -3.94 -27.10
CA ASP A 190 -39.14 -2.94 -27.69
C ASP A 190 -39.88 -2.17 -26.57
N SER A 191 -39.93 -0.83 -26.49
CA SER A 191 -39.85 0.22 -27.52
C SER A 191 -39.78 1.63 -26.87
N ASP A 192 -39.16 2.58 -27.59
CA ASP A 192 -39.52 4.00 -27.85
C ASP A 192 -39.61 5.07 -26.72
N ASP A 193 -38.86 6.18 -26.86
CA ASP A 193 -39.40 7.47 -27.32
C ASP A 193 -38.28 8.49 -27.68
N SER A 194 -38.50 9.24 -28.75
CA SER A 194 -37.59 10.17 -29.44
C SER A 194 -37.68 11.61 -28.94
N SER A 195 -36.60 12.38 -29.10
CA SER A 195 -36.72 13.73 -29.71
C SER A 195 -35.38 14.22 -30.25
N ASP A 196 -35.38 14.50 -31.55
CA ASP A 196 -34.32 15.05 -32.38
C ASP A 196 -33.90 16.48 -32.00
N TYR A 197 -32.59 16.75 -32.08
CA TYR A 197 -32.04 18.04 -32.51
C TYR A 197 -30.80 17.74 -33.38
N GLU A 198 -30.92 17.96 -34.69
CA GLU A 198 -29.79 17.98 -35.62
C GLU A 198 -28.99 19.28 -35.45
N SER A 199 -27.67 19.15 -35.31
CA SER A 199 -26.71 20.21 -35.60
C SER A 199 -25.45 19.56 -36.14
N ASP A 200 -25.17 19.84 -37.42
CA ASP A 200 -24.00 19.37 -38.15
C ASP A 200 -22.72 19.98 -37.58
N GLY A 201 -21.88 19.14 -36.99
CA GLY A 201 -20.53 19.46 -36.55
C GLY A 201 -19.80 18.16 -36.22
N VAL A 202 -18.81 17.80 -37.02
CA VAL A 202 -18.13 16.48 -37.00
C VAL A 202 -17.49 16.21 -35.64
N THR A 203 -18.24 15.53 -34.77
CA THR A 203 -17.74 14.94 -33.53
C THR A 203 -17.24 13.54 -33.86
N PRO A 204 -15.97 13.19 -33.58
CA PRO A 204 -15.56 11.80 -33.66
C PRO A 204 -16.32 11.04 -32.56
N LYS A 205 -17.23 10.16 -33.01
CA LYS A 205 -17.98 9.21 -32.20
C LYS A 205 -17.01 8.28 -31.47
N LEU A 206 -16.56 8.69 -30.29
CA LEU A 206 -15.72 7.89 -29.40
C LEU A 206 -16.57 6.77 -28.80
N GLY A 207 -16.35 5.55 -29.31
CA GLY A 207 -16.92 4.34 -28.74
C GLY A 207 -16.52 4.17 -27.28
N VAL A 208 -17.45 3.64 -26.49
CA VAL A 208 -17.24 3.28 -25.09
C VAL A 208 -16.17 2.18 -25.03
N TYR A 209 -14.94 2.56 -24.67
CA TYR A 209 -13.89 1.61 -24.28
C TYR A 209 -13.76 1.64 -22.75
N SER A 210 -14.01 0.50 -22.12
CA SER A 210 -13.67 0.28 -20.73
C SER A 210 -12.17 0.46 -20.53
N ALA A 211 -11.78 1.09 -19.41
CA ALA A 211 -10.39 1.22 -18.99
C ALA A 211 -9.72 -0.16 -18.96
N ASP A 212 -8.86 -0.43 -19.95
CA ASP A 212 -8.03 -1.63 -19.99
C ASP A 212 -7.06 -1.65 -18.81
N ASP A 213 -6.87 -2.83 -18.20
CA ASP A 213 -5.88 -3.14 -17.16
C ASP A 213 -4.40 -2.96 -17.63
N ASN A 214 -4.18 -2.40 -18.82
CA ASN A 214 -2.88 -2.18 -19.45
C ASN A 214 -2.51 -0.69 -19.64
N ALA A 215 -3.27 0.22 -19.02
CA ALA A 215 -2.86 1.63 -18.96
C ALA A 215 -1.50 1.75 -18.24
N THR A 216 -0.62 2.62 -18.74
CA THR A 216 0.64 3.02 -18.10
C THR A 216 0.45 4.26 -17.22
N VAL A 217 -0.56 5.08 -17.52
CA VAL A 217 -0.93 6.28 -16.77
C VAL A 217 -2.30 6.08 -16.15
N HIS A 218 -2.34 5.92 -14.83
CA HIS A 218 -3.57 5.61 -14.07
C HIS A 218 -4.12 6.80 -13.28
N SER A 219 -3.35 7.89 -13.12
CA SER A 219 -3.75 9.05 -12.33
C SER A 219 -3.46 10.39 -13.00
N SER A 220 -4.19 11.42 -12.56
CA SER A 220 -4.01 12.82 -12.97
C SER A 220 -2.60 13.30 -12.67
N SER A 221 -2.08 12.94 -11.50
CA SER A 221 -0.73 13.29 -11.08
C SER A 221 0.34 12.66 -11.98
N GLN A 222 0.15 11.42 -12.43
CA GLN A 222 1.06 10.79 -13.40
C GLN A 222 1.04 11.50 -14.75
N ALA A 223 -0.12 11.96 -15.21
CA ALA A 223 -0.23 12.74 -16.43
C ALA A 223 0.47 14.11 -16.33
N ALA A 224 0.29 14.82 -15.21
CA ALA A 224 0.99 16.08 -14.95
C ALA A 224 2.51 15.89 -14.88
N GLN A 225 2.98 14.82 -14.24
CA GLN A 225 4.41 14.48 -14.17
C GLN A 225 5.03 14.17 -15.53
N LEU A 226 4.36 13.35 -16.35
CA LEU A 226 4.82 13.08 -17.72
C LEU A 226 4.87 14.35 -18.57
N THR A 227 3.89 15.24 -18.39
CA THR A 227 3.83 16.54 -19.08
C THR A 227 5.00 17.43 -18.65
N SER A 228 5.24 17.57 -17.34
CA SER A 228 6.36 18.33 -16.78
C SER A 228 7.72 17.80 -17.27
N GLN A 229 7.93 16.48 -17.24
CA GLN A 229 9.17 15.85 -17.71
C GLN A 229 9.37 16.01 -19.23
N THR A 230 8.31 15.90 -20.02
CA THR A 230 8.39 16.00 -21.48
C THR A 230 8.64 17.43 -21.95
N PHE A 231 7.92 18.40 -21.37
CA PHE A 231 7.86 19.77 -21.89
C PHE A 231 8.59 20.79 -21.01
N GLY A 232 9.16 20.37 -19.87
CA GLY A 232 9.91 21.26 -18.97
C GLY A 232 9.05 22.28 -18.23
N VAL A 233 7.74 22.03 -18.12
CA VAL A 233 6.77 22.90 -17.45
C VAL A 233 6.71 22.59 -15.94
N SER A 234 6.50 23.61 -15.10
CA SER A 234 6.42 23.43 -13.65
C SER A 234 5.14 22.69 -13.26
N LEU A 235 5.26 21.67 -12.40
CA LEU A 235 4.11 20.91 -11.89
C LEU A 235 3.06 21.78 -11.18
N SER A 236 3.50 22.87 -10.54
CA SER A 236 2.62 23.82 -9.85
C SER A 236 1.63 24.53 -10.78
N ASN A 237 1.92 24.54 -12.08
CA ASN A 237 1.14 25.26 -13.08
C ASN A 237 0.21 24.33 -13.86
N LEU A 238 0.27 23.02 -13.60
CA LEU A 238 -0.44 22.01 -14.36
C LEU A 238 -1.75 21.59 -13.68
N GLU A 239 -2.84 21.62 -14.44
CA GLU A 239 -4.18 21.24 -14.01
C GLU A 239 -4.65 20.02 -14.83
N PRO A 240 -4.44 18.79 -14.32
CA PRO A 240 -4.83 17.57 -15.03
C PRO A 240 -6.34 17.26 -14.93
N GLY A 241 -7.03 17.21 -16.06
CA GLY A 241 -8.39 16.74 -16.25
C GLY A 241 -8.49 15.38 -16.94
N ARG A 242 -9.60 14.66 -16.76
CA ARG A 242 -9.85 13.39 -17.46
C ARG A 242 -10.35 13.63 -18.87
N ALA A 243 -9.86 12.81 -19.82
CA ALA A 243 -10.35 12.78 -21.19
C ALA A 243 -10.54 11.34 -21.69
N ASN A 244 -11.29 11.17 -22.78
CA ASN A 244 -11.69 9.84 -23.28
C ASN A 244 -10.52 8.88 -23.56
N MET A 245 -9.35 9.39 -23.95
CA MET A 245 -8.17 8.56 -24.29
C MET A 245 -7.01 8.68 -23.29
N GLY A 246 -7.25 9.30 -22.13
CA GLY A 246 -6.22 9.53 -21.12
C GLY A 246 -6.52 10.73 -20.23
N TRP A 247 -5.61 11.70 -20.29
CA TRP A 247 -5.66 12.93 -19.49
C TRP A 247 -5.41 14.12 -20.39
N VAL A 248 -6.09 15.21 -20.06
CA VAL A 248 -5.76 16.54 -20.53
C VAL A 248 -5.04 17.24 -19.39
N VAL A 249 -3.97 17.96 -19.67
CA VAL A 249 -3.24 18.73 -18.66
C VAL A 249 -3.16 20.16 -19.17
N ASP A 250 -3.81 21.08 -18.48
CA ASP A 250 -3.77 22.49 -18.82
C ASP A 250 -2.64 23.19 -18.06
N ASP A 251 -1.83 24.01 -18.72
CA ASP A 251 -0.86 24.89 -18.07
C ASP A 251 -1.47 26.28 -17.85
N ALA A 252 -1.77 26.60 -16.58
CA ALA A 252 -2.42 27.85 -16.19
C ALA A 252 -1.59 29.12 -16.52
N THR A 253 -0.30 28.98 -16.81
CA THR A 253 0.59 30.12 -17.12
C THR A 253 0.69 30.42 -18.61
N THR A 254 0.64 29.39 -19.45
CA THR A 254 0.80 29.53 -20.90
C THR A 254 -0.49 29.31 -21.66
N TYR A 255 -1.57 28.91 -20.96
CA TYR A 255 -2.83 28.46 -21.55
C TYR A 255 -2.64 27.33 -22.57
N THR A 256 -1.53 26.60 -22.48
CA THR A 256 -1.23 25.47 -23.36
C THR A 256 -1.89 24.21 -22.80
N ARG A 257 -2.57 23.48 -23.68
CA ARG A 257 -3.21 22.20 -23.36
C ARG A 257 -2.35 21.04 -23.83
N TYR A 258 -2.12 20.06 -22.97
CA TYR A 258 -1.37 18.84 -23.29
C TYR A 258 -2.28 17.62 -23.20
N GLY A 259 -2.14 16.70 -24.15
CA GLY A 259 -2.77 15.39 -24.13
C GLY A 259 -1.80 14.31 -23.66
N VAL A 260 -2.19 13.52 -22.66
CA VAL A 260 -1.44 12.35 -22.19
C VAL A 260 -2.29 11.11 -22.37
N THR A 261 -1.89 10.18 -23.23
CA THR A 261 -2.65 8.94 -23.44
C THR A 261 -2.49 7.99 -22.26
N TYR A 262 -3.42 7.05 -22.10
CA TYR A 262 -3.26 5.97 -21.12
C TYR A 262 -1.98 5.14 -21.33
N ALA A 263 -1.43 5.10 -22.55
CA ALA A 263 -0.15 4.46 -22.88
C ALA A 263 1.09 5.33 -22.54
N GLY A 264 0.90 6.53 -22.00
CA GLY A 264 1.99 7.43 -21.60
C GLY A 264 2.56 8.30 -22.72
N GLN A 265 1.90 8.39 -23.88
CA GLN A 265 2.31 9.31 -24.94
C GLN A 265 1.82 10.72 -24.63
N THR A 266 2.72 11.68 -24.70
CA THR A 266 2.46 13.11 -24.46
C THR A 266 2.44 13.87 -25.77
N SER A 267 1.51 14.81 -25.93
CA SER A 267 1.33 15.64 -27.13
C SER A 267 0.80 17.02 -26.76
N ILE A 268 1.11 18.04 -27.56
CA ILE A 268 0.49 19.37 -27.44
C ILE A 268 -0.84 19.33 -28.20
N ILE A 269 -1.91 19.74 -27.56
CA ILE A 269 -3.22 19.94 -28.19
C ILE A 269 -3.27 21.42 -28.54
N ILE A 270 -3.16 21.73 -29.83
CA ILE A 270 -3.37 23.09 -30.33
C ILE A 270 -4.88 23.28 -30.42
N ASP A 271 -5.49 23.92 -29.42
CA ASP A 271 -6.79 24.56 -29.63
C ASP A 271 -6.51 25.80 -30.49
N HIS A 272 -6.93 25.75 -31.75
CA HIS A 272 -7.01 26.95 -32.56
C HIS A 272 -8.20 27.73 -32.04
N ASP A 273 -7.97 28.66 -31.11
CA ASP A 273 -8.88 29.79 -30.90
C ASP A 273 -8.82 30.65 -32.17
N GLU A 274 -9.48 30.19 -33.24
CA GLU A 274 -9.93 31.05 -34.32
C GLU A 274 -11.10 31.86 -33.80
N ASP A 275 -10.88 32.86 -32.95
CA ASP A 275 -11.85 33.93 -32.67
C ASP A 275 -11.20 35.02 -31.81
N GLU A 276 -10.42 35.91 -32.43
CA GLU A 276 -10.40 37.36 -32.15
C GLU A 276 -9.29 38.05 -32.96
N PHE A 277 -9.62 38.40 -34.21
CA PHE A 277 -8.95 39.45 -34.97
C PHE A 277 -9.99 40.34 -35.66
N GLU A 278 -10.89 40.92 -34.88
CA GLU A 278 -11.56 42.17 -35.22
C GLU A 278 -11.38 43.06 -33.98
N ASP A 279 -10.57 44.10 -33.99
CA ASP A 279 -10.95 45.36 -34.63
C ASP A 279 -9.70 46.21 -34.91
N ALA A 280 -9.39 46.39 -36.19
CA ALA A 280 -8.44 47.40 -36.65
C ALA A 280 -8.98 48.02 -37.93
N THR A 281 -10.04 48.81 -37.80
CA THR A 281 -10.44 49.77 -38.84
C THR A 281 -10.80 51.13 -38.25
N GLN A 282 -9.88 52.08 -38.50
CA GLN A 282 -10.02 53.54 -38.74
C GLN A 282 -10.96 54.37 -37.87
#